data_AF-A0AAJ6YKY7-F1
#
_entry.id   AF-A0AAJ6YKY7-F1
#
_cell.length_a   1.000
_cell.length_b   1.000
_cell.length_c   1.000
_cell.angle_alpha   90.00
_cell.angle_beta   90.00
_cell.angle_gamma   90.00
#
_symmetry.space_group_name_H-M   'P 1'
#
loop_
_entity.id
_entity.type
_entity.pdbx_description
1 polymer ?
#
loop_
_entity_poly.entity_id
_entity_poly.type
_entity_poly.pdbx_seq_one_letter_code
_entity_poly.pdbx_strand_id
1 'polypeptide(L)' 'MTEYLDPHFIRALCRDPERRTLQDLQFIYYGLLGLEALRPCRDSVLRGLCKTVRYERHHANHVLY' A
#
# COMPACT_ATOMS: atom_id res chain seq x y z
N MET A 1 -10.80 14.82 7.16
CA MET A 1 -9.52 14.90 6.43
C MET A 1 -9.33 13.58 5.70
N THR A 2 -10.07 13.37 4.62
CA THR A 2 -9.80 12.27 3.68
C THR A 2 -8.60 12.73 2.88
N GLU A 3 -7.41 12.57 3.46
CA GLU A 3 -6.16 13.00 2.85
C GLU A 3 -6.07 12.39 1.46
N TYR A 4 -5.73 13.24 0.49
CA TYR A 4 -5.43 12.86 -0.88
C TYR A 4 -4.37 11.75 -0.85
N LEU A 5 -4.79 10.50 -0.95
CA LEU A 5 -3.89 9.38 -1.15
C LEU A 5 -3.05 9.69 -2.39
N ASP A 6 -1.73 9.76 -2.21
CA ASP A 6 -0.81 10.13 -3.29
C ASP A 6 -1.10 9.26 -4.52
N PRO A 7 -1.39 9.84 -5.70
CA PRO A 7 -1.61 9.09 -6.93
C PRO A 7 -0.46 8.14 -7.27
N HIS A 8 0.76 8.42 -6.82
CA HIS A 8 1.91 7.52 -6.99
C HIS A 8 1.80 6.28 -6.11
N PHE A 9 1.32 6.42 -4.87
CA PHE A 9 1.08 5.29 -3.98
C PHE A 9 0.05 4.32 -4.56
N ILE A 10 -1.11 4.83 -5.01
CA ILE A 10 -2.15 4.01 -5.63
C ILE A 10 -1.65 3.36 -6.91
N ARG A 11 -0.96 4.11 -7.79
CA ARG A 11 -0.39 3.55 -9.02
C ARG A 11 0.62 2.44 -8.74
N ALA A 12 1.48 2.60 -7.73
CA ALA A 12 2.44 1.58 -7.30
C ALA A 12 1.73 0.32 -6.78
N LEU A 13 0.66 0.47 -5.99
CA LEU A 13 -0.13 -0.64 -5.47
C LEU A 13 -0.92 -1.40 -6.56
N CYS A 14 -1.38 -0.70 -7.60
CA CYS A 14 -2.05 -1.32 -8.75
C CYS A 14 -1.10 -2.11 -9.67
N ARG A 15 0.21 -1.84 -9.58
CA ARG A 15 1.21 -2.58 -10.35
C ARG A 15 1.39 -3.98 -9.76
N ASP A 16 1.52 -4.96 -10.66
CA ASP A 16 1.76 -6.35 -10.31
C ASP A 16 3.00 -6.47 -9.40
N PRO A 17 2.91 -7.19 -8.25
CA PRO A 17 4.02 -7.43 -7.34
C PRO A 17 5.36 -7.78 -7.97
N GLU A 18 5.36 -8.65 -8.99
CA GLU A 18 6.58 -9.14 -9.64
C GLU A 18 7.20 -8.10 -10.59
N ARG A 19 6.44 -7.06 -10.96
CA ARG A 19 6.86 -6.01 -11.88
C ARG A 19 7.16 -4.68 -11.20
N ARG A 20 7.09 -4.62 -9.86
CA ARG A 20 7.34 -3.38 -9.11
C ARG A 20 8.80 -2.95 -9.22
N THR A 21 8.99 -1.68 -9.53
CA THR A 21 10.31 -1.05 -9.51
C THR A 21 10.72 -0.70 -8.07
N LEU A 22 12.00 -0.39 -7.86
CA LEU A 22 12.48 0.11 -6.56
C LEU A 22 11.75 1.39 -6.13
N GLN A 23 11.39 2.25 -7.08
CA GLN A 23 10.64 3.46 -6.82
C GLN A 23 9.20 3.16 -6.35
N ASP A 24 8.54 2.17 -6.98
CA ASP A 24 7.21 1.71 -6.55
C ASP A 24 7.26 1.19 -5.11
N LEU A 25 8.27 0.39 -4.76
CA LEU A 25 8.46 -0.13 -3.40
C LEU A 25 8.68 0.98 -2.37
N GLN A 26 9.38 2.06 -2.74
CA GLN A 26 9.57 3.23 -1.88
C GLN A 26 8.26 3.98 -1.65
N PHE A 27 7.49 4.26 -2.71
CA PHE A 27 6.17 4.88 -2.56
C PHE A 27 5.25 4.05 -1.66
N ILE A 28 5.23 2.73 -1.86
CA ILE A 28 4.44 1.83 -1.03
C ILE A 28 4.93 1.85 0.42
N TYR A 29 6.25 1.78 0.65
CA TYR A 29 6.83 1.78 1.99
C TYR A 29 6.42 3.03 2.79
N TYR A 30 6.60 4.23 2.21
CA TYR A 30 6.23 5.46 2.89
C TYR A 30 4.72 5.60 3.10
N GLY A 31 3.90 5.12 2.16
CA GLY A 31 2.45 5.06 2.34
C GLY A 31 2.02 4.11 3.46
N LEU A 32 2.63 2.92 3.56
CA LEU A 32 2.35 1.98 4.64
C LEU A 32 2.84 2.48 6.01
N LEU A 33 3.96 3.21 6.04
CA LEU A 33 4.50 3.81 7.26
C LEU A 33 3.55 4.88 7.85
N GLY A 34 2.78 5.56 7.00
CA GLY A 34 1.75 6.51 7.41
C GLY A 34 0.48 5.88 7.98
N LEU A 35 0.29 4.56 7.84
CA LEU A 35 -0.90 3.86 8.35
C LEU A 35 -0.72 3.55 9.84
N GLU A 36 -1.57 4.14 10.68
CA GLU A 36 -1.50 3.92 12.13
C GLU A 36 -1.61 2.44 12.54
N ALA A 37 -2.42 1.66 11.81
CA ALA A 37 -2.58 0.23 12.04
C ALA A 37 -1.28 -0.57 11.86
N LEU A 38 -0.34 -0.07 11.04
CA LEU A 38 0.93 -0.73 10.75
C LEU A 38 2.11 -0.16 11.55
N ARG A 39 1.89 0.87 12.38
CA ARG A 39 2.90 1.46 13.27
C ARG A 39 3.65 0.46 14.17
N PRO A 40 3.03 -0.59 14.74
CA PRO A 40 3.76 -1.56 15.57
C PRO A 40 4.60 -2.57 14.75
N CYS A 41 4.44 -2.61 13.43
CA CYS A 41 5.18 -3.54 12.57
C CYS A 41 6.67 -3.15 12.50
N ARG A 42 7.54 -4.15 12.55
CA ARG A 42 8.98 -3.95 12.32
C ARG A 42 9.24 -3.57 10.86
N ASP A 43 10.31 -2.80 10.61
CA ASP A 43 10.74 -2.41 9.26
C ASP A 43 10.89 -3.60 8.31
N SER A 44 11.44 -4.73 8.78
CA SER A 44 11.56 -5.95 7.97
C SER A 44 10.21 -6.50 7.49
N VAL A 45 9.18 -6.41 8.35
CA VAL A 45 7.81 -6.81 8.01
C VAL A 45 7.21 -5.85 7.01
N LEU A 46 7.37 -4.54 7.21
CA LEU A 46 6.90 -3.52 6.27
C LEU A 46 7.54 -3.71 4.88
N ARG A 47 8.85 -3.96 4.81
CA ARG A 47 9.52 -4.26 3.53
C ARG A 47 9.01 -5.52 2.86
N GLY A 48 8.65 -6.54 3.65
CA GLY A 48 7.99 -7.74 3.16
C GLY A 48 6.62 -7.42 2.57
N LEU A 49 5.80 -6.65 3.30
CA LEU A 49 4.48 -6.21 2.86
C LEU A 49 4.53 -5.42 1.56
N CYS A 50 5.52 -4.51 1.38
CA CYS A 50 5.65 -3.74 0.13
C CYS A 50 5.69 -4.62 -1.13
N LYS A 51 6.16 -5.87 -1.01
CA LYS A 51 6.23 -6.83 -2.12
C LYS A 51 4.91 -7.56 -2.37
N THR A 52 3.97 -7.60 -1.43
CA THR A 52 2.76 -8.44 -1.53
C THR A 52 1.46 -7.65 -1.56
N VAL A 53 1.42 -6.46 -0.95
CA VAL A 53 0.19 -5.65 -0.83
C VAL A 53 -0.40 -5.28 -2.19
N ARG A 54 -1.72 -5.18 -2.28
CA ARG A 54 -2.46 -4.79 -3.49
C ARG A 54 -3.53 -3.76 -3.13
N TYR A 55 -3.85 -2.91 -4.10
CA TYR A 55 -4.95 -1.97 -3.96
C TYR A 55 -6.24 -2.59 -4.50
N GLU A 56 -7.27 -2.60 -3.67
CA GLU A 56 -8.62 -3.00 -4.06
C GLU A 56 -9.59 -1.84 -3.82
N ARG A 57 -10.43 -1.56 -4.82
CA ARG A 57 -11.47 -0.54 -4.73
C ARG A 57 -12.81 -1.24 -4.73
N HIS A 58 -13.56 -1.06 -3.65
CA HIS A 58 -14.89 -1.62 -3.50
C HIS A 58 -15.95 -0.53 -3.62
N HIS A 59 -17.12 -0.92 -4.14
CA HIS A 59 -18.29 -0.05 -4.15
C HIS A 59 -18.94 0.01 -2.76
N ALA A 60 -19.78 1.01 -2.52
CA ALA A 60 -20.59 1.07 -1.30
C ALA A 60 -21.45 -0.20 -1.16
N ASN A 61 -21.66 -0.64 0.09
CA ASN A 61 -22.39 -1.86 0.44
C ASN A 61 -21.77 -3.17 -0.06
N HIS A 62 -20.51 -3.15 -0.51
CA HIS A 62 -19.78 -4.38 -0.79
C HIS A 62 -19.34 -5.03 0.53
N VAL A 63 -19.88 -6.22 0.81
CA VAL A 63 -19.48 -7.03 1.97
C VAL A 63 -18.18 -7.75 1.61
N LEU A 64 -17.14 -7.54 2.42
CA LEU A 64 -15.82 -8.15 2.20
C LEU A 64 -15.75 -9.60 2.69
N TYR A 65 -16.40 -9.88 3.83
CA TYR A 65 -16.50 -11.18 4.48
C TYR A 65 -17.54 -11.14 5.59
#